data_AF-A0A8S3EM98-F1
#
_entry.id   AF-A0A8S3EM98-F1
#
_cell.length_a   1.000
_cell.length_b   1.000
_cell.length_c   1.000
_cell.angle_alpha   90.00
_cell.angle_beta   90.00
_cell.angle_gamma   90.00
#
_symmetry.space_group_name_H-M   'P 1'
#
loop_
_entity.id
_entity.type
_entity.pdbx_description
1 polymer ?
#
loop_
_entity_poly.entity_id
_entity_poly.type
_entity_poly.pdbx_seq_one_letter_code
_entity_poly.pdbx_strand_id
1 'polypeptide(L)'
;MEDINVPFSEVHYLTIEKVGNVPVTKGNFQSLPAHVQTWLAQMIQLCTPKAVYISDGSQEEATIVTKKLVDYGQLSPLTKYENCHICRTDPRDVARVESKTFIVTNDKHSSVPHSREGAKCVLGLWMSPQDISKELDTRFPGCMTGRTLMVIPF
;
A
#
# COMPACT_ATOMS: atom_id res chain seq x y z
N MET A 1 -2.91 -42.29 23.89
CA MET A 1 -3.55 -40.96 23.81
C MET A 1 -2.83 -40.24 22.70
N GLU A 2 -3.43 -40.14 21.53
CA GLU A 2 -2.87 -39.34 20.43
C GLU A 2 -2.98 -37.87 20.83
N ASP A 3 -1.84 -37.18 20.83
CA ASP A 3 -1.78 -35.73 21.04
C ASP A 3 -2.58 -35.05 19.92
N ILE A 4 -3.77 -34.58 20.28
CA ILE A 4 -4.59 -33.74 19.40
C ILE A 4 -3.87 -32.39 19.32
N ASN A 5 -2.98 -32.25 18.36
CA ASN A 5 -2.35 -30.97 18.06
C ASN A 5 -3.38 -30.07 17.38
N VAL A 6 -4.12 -29.28 18.19
CA VAL A 6 -5.07 -28.30 17.68
C VAL A 6 -4.28 -27.15 17.05
N PRO A 7 -4.41 -26.88 15.74
CA PRO A 7 -3.78 -25.71 15.14
C PRO A 7 -4.44 -24.45 15.71
N PHE A 8 -3.65 -23.62 16.40
CA PHE A 8 -4.07 -22.30 16.87
C PHE A 8 -3.15 -21.22 16.28
N SER A 9 -3.68 -20.02 16.11
CA SER A 9 -2.92 -18.85 15.66
C SER A 9 -3.21 -17.68 16.58
N GLU A 10 -2.17 -17.01 17.07
CA GLU A 10 -2.31 -15.77 17.82
C GLU A 10 -2.59 -14.61 16.85
N VAL A 11 -3.64 -13.84 17.14
CA VAL A 11 -4.02 -12.66 16.37
C VAL A 11 -4.05 -11.46 17.31
N HIS A 12 -3.17 -10.50 17.06
CA HIS A 12 -3.18 -9.23 17.77
C HIS A 12 -4.15 -8.27 17.10
N TYR A 13 -4.83 -7.44 17.90
CA TYR A 13 -5.73 -6.40 17.38
C TYR A 13 -5.19 -5.02 17.70
N LEU A 14 -5.24 -4.13 16.71
CA LEU A 14 -5.06 -2.70 16.90
C LEU A 14 -6.44 -2.08 17.06
N THR A 15 -6.69 -1.44 18.20
CA THR A 15 -7.92 -0.71 18.46
C THR A 15 -7.71 0.76 18.14
N ILE A 16 -8.40 1.27 17.12
CA ILE A 16 -8.35 2.67 16.70
C ILE A 16 -9.71 3.32 16.98
N GLU A 17 -9.72 4.48 17.66
CA GLU A 17 -10.89 5.15 18.25
C GLU A 17 -12.09 5.36 17.29
N LYS A 18 -11.87 5.34 15.96
CA LYS A 18 -12.92 5.52 14.94
C LYS A 18 -13.11 4.33 13.99
N VAL A 19 -12.20 3.36 13.98
CA VAL A 19 -12.23 2.21 13.07
C VAL A 19 -12.62 0.93 13.81
N GLY A 20 -12.35 0.86 15.11
CA GLY A 20 -12.53 -0.34 15.92
C GLY A 20 -11.31 -1.25 15.87
N ASN A 21 -11.55 -2.55 16.00
CA ASN A 21 -10.49 -3.57 16.09
C ASN A 21 -10.04 -4.00 14.69
N VAL A 22 -8.77 -3.78 14.38
CA VAL A 22 -8.13 -4.21 13.14
C VAL A 22 -7.13 -5.31 13.44
N PRO A 23 -7.33 -6.55 12.94
CA PRO A 23 -6.43 -7.66 13.20
C PRO A 23 -5.09 -7.47 12.45
N VAL A 24 -4.00 -7.77 13.14
CA VAL A 24 -2.67 -7.94 12.55
C VAL A 24 -2.52 -9.42 12.20
N THR A 25 -2.63 -9.71 10.90
CA THR A 25 -2.64 -11.09 10.36
C THR A 25 -1.26 -11.70 10.21
N LYS A 26 -0.21 -10.87 10.18
CA LYS A 26 1.19 -11.29 10.22
C LYS A 26 2.06 -10.17 10.79
N GLY A 27 3.08 -10.57 11.53
CA GLY A 27 4.11 -9.71 12.11
C GLY A 27 3.67 -9.09 13.43
N ASN A 28 4.58 -8.35 14.05
CA ASN A 28 4.37 -7.76 15.36
C ASN A 28 4.37 -6.23 15.27
N PHE A 29 3.26 -5.60 15.63
CA PHE A 29 3.16 -4.15 15.68
C PHE A 29 4.12 -3.54 16.71
N GLN A 30 4.29 -4.18 17.86
CA GLN A 30 5.13 -3.68 18.96
C GLN A 30 6.62 -3.69 18.62
N SER A 31 7.05 -4.54 17.68
CA SER A 31 8.44 -4.57 17.22
C SER A 31 8.76 -3.44 16.23
N LEU A 32 7.76 -2.71 15.73
CA LEU A 32 7.99 -1.59 14.82
C LEU A 32 8.52 -0.37 15.60
N PRO A 33 9.39 0.47 15.00
CA PRO A 33 9.78 1.74 15.61
C PRO A 33 8.57 2.64 15.91
N ALA A 34 8.64 3.44 16.98
CA ALA A 34 7.51 4.27 17.43
C ALA A 34 6.94 5.20 16.34
N HIS A 35 7.80 5.75 15.46
CA HIS A 35 7.35 6.58 14.35
C HIS A 35 6.56 5.77 13.30
N VAL A 36 6.96 4.52 13.04
CA VAL A 36 6.23 3.61 12.14
C VAL A 36 4.91 3.19 12.75
N GLN A 37 4.87 2.92 14.06
CA GLN A 37 3.62 2.62 14.78
C GLN A 37 2.61 3.77 14.64
N THR A 38 3.08 5.01 14.83
CA THR A 38 2.26 6.22 14.71
C THR A 38 1.74 6.38 13.27
N TRP A 39 2.62 6.26 12.28
CA TRP A 39 2.25 6.31 10.87
C TRP A 39 1.22 5.23 10.51
N LEU A 40 1.43 4.00 10.97
CA LEU A 40 0.53 2.89 10.69
C LEU A 40 -0.85 3.12 11.32
N ALA A 41 -0.91 3.62 12.56
CA ALA A 41 -2.18 4.00 13.19
C ALA A 41 -2.93 5.08 12.39
N GLN A 42 -2.21 6.08 11.87
CA GLN A 42 -2.80 7.12 11.01
C GLN A 42 -3.33 6.53 9.69
N MET A 43 -2.57 5.62 9.05
CA MET A 43 -3.00 4.97 7.81
C MET A 43 -4.20 4.04 8.02
N ILE A 44 -4.26 3.33 9.15
CA ILE A 44 -5.43 2.52 9.50
C ILE A 44 -6.66 3.41 9.68
N GLN A 45 -6.52 4.53 10.39
CA GLN A 45 -7.60 5.47 10.61
C GLN A 45 -8.11 6.07 9.30
N LEU A 46 -7.22 6.42 8.37
CA LEU A 46 -7.56 7.03 7.09
C LEU A 46 -8.15 6.01 6.11
N CYS A 47 -7.44 4.91 5.86
CA CYS A 47 -7.78 3.97 4.79
C CYS A 47 -8.82 2.92 5.20
N THR A 48 -9.04 2.71 6.50
CA THR A 48 -9.99 1.72 7.08
C THR A 48 -9.81 0.28 6.56
N PRO A 49 -8.60 -0.30 6.61
CA PRO A 49 -8.37 -1.65 6.13
C PRO A 49 -9.09 -2.70 6.99
N LYS A 50 -9.44 -3.84 6.38
CA LYS A 50 -9.99 -5.00 7.10
C LYS A 50 -8.96 -5.67 8.02
N ALA A 51 -7.69 -5.62 7.64
CA ALA A 51 -6.59 -6.27 8.35
C ALA A 51 -5.26 -5.57 8.04
N VAL A 52 -4.27 -5.77 8.90
CA VAL A 52 -2.88 -5.36 8.69
C VAL A 52 -2.02 -6.59 8.47
N TYR A 53 -1.03 -6.48 7.58
CA TYR A 53 -0.05 -7.52 7.30
C TYR A 53 1.33 -6.87 7.23
N ILE A 54 2.21 -7.18 8.17
CA ILE A 54 3.58 -6.65 8.22
C ILE A 54 4.50 -7.65 7.52
N SER A 55 5.07 -7.21 6.39
CA SER A 55 5.90 -8.04 5.52
C SER A 55 7.28 -8.25 6.15
N ASP A 56 7.80 -9.47 6.06
CA ASP A 56 9.14 -9.82 6.53
C ASP A 56 10.13 -10.08 5.40
N GLY A 57 9.67 -10.13 4.15
CA GLY A 57 10.50 -10.35 2.97
C GLY A 57 11.01 -11.78 2.81
N SER A 58 10.49 -12.73 3.59
CA SER A 58 10.88 -14.14 3.52
C SER A 58 10.45 -14.81 2.21
N GLN A 59 11.14 -15.89 1.84
CA GLN A 59 10.78 -16.66 0.64
C GLN A 59 9.43 -17.38 0.82
N GLU A 60 9.11 -17.79 2.05
CA GLU A 60 7.83 -18.36 2.43
C GLU A 60 6.70 -17.35 2.21
N GLU A 61 6.90 -16.10 2.62
CA GLU A 61 5.97 -15.00 2.36
C GLU A 61 5.75 -14.79 0.87
N ALA A 62 6.82 -14.68 0.09
CA ALA A 62 6.74 -14.51 -1.36
C ALA A 62 5.93 -15.65 -2.00
N THR A 63 6.14 -16.89 -1.54
CA THR A 63 5.40 -18.07 -2.01
C THR A 63 3.91 -17.99 -1.66
N ILE A 64 3.57 -17.61 -0.42
CA ILE A 64 2.19 -17.47 0.05
C ILE A 64 1.46 -16.36 -0.72
N VAL A 65 2.09 -15.20 -0.89
CA VAL A 65 1.50 -14.06 -1.61
C VAL A 65 1.31 -14.40 -3.09
N THR A 66 2.31 -15.01 -3.72
CA THR A 66 2.23 -15.45 -5.13
C THR A 66 1.09 -16.45 -5.33
N LYS A 67 0.97 -17.45 -4.45
CA LYS A 67 -0.14 -18.42 -4.47
C LYS A 67 -1.49 -17.71 -4.36
N LYS A 68 -1.66 -16.79 -3.41
CA LYS A 68 -2.90 -16.02 -3.26
C LYS A 68 -3.24 -15.21 -4.52
N LEU A 69 -2.25 -14.61 -5.16
CA LEU A 69 -2.47 -13.85 -6.40
C LEU A 69 -2.85 -14.75 -7.58
N VAL A 70 -2.33 -15.98 -7.64
CA VAL A 70 -2.77 -17.00 -8.60
C VAL A 70 -4.21 -17.43 -8.30
N ASP A 71 -4.54 -17.70 -7.05
CA ASP A 71 -5.88 -18.10 -6.62
C ASP A 71 -6.92 -16.99 -6.90
N TYR A 72 -6.53 -15.71 -6.80
CA TYR A 72 -7.36 -14.56 -7.17
C TYR A 72 -7.40 -14.27 -8.68
N GLY A 73 -6.69 -15.04 -9.51
CA GLY A 73 -6.63 -14.86 -10.96
C GLY A 73 -5.85 -13.61 -11.42
N GLN A 74 -5.10 -12.96 -10.52
CA GLN A 74 -4.26 -11.81 -10.85
C GLN A 74 -2.93 -12.24 -11.51
N LEU A 75 -2.41 -13.39 -11.09
CA LEU A 75 -1.25 -14.03 -11.70
C LEU A 75 -1.65 -15.34 -12.38
N SER A 76 -0.96 -15.69 -13.45
CA SER A 76 -1.02 -17.03 -14.04
C SER A 76 0.39 -17.64 -14.09
N PRO A 77 0.58 -18.89 -13.62
CA PRO A 77 1.88 -19.54 -13.70
C PRO A 77 2.28 -19.83 -15.16
N LEU A 78 3.55 -19.66 -15.48
CA LEU A 78 4.12 -19.97 -16.79
C LEU A 78 4.76 -21.36 -16.76
N THR A 79 4.08 -22.36 -17.31
CA THR A 79 4.49 -23.77 -17.24
C THR A 79 5.83 -24.11 -17.90
N LYS A 80 6.32 -23.24 -18.79
CA LYS A 80 7.60 -23.44 -19.49
C LYS A 80 8.82 -23.06 -18.63
N TYR A 81 8.63 -22.28 -17.57
CA TYR A 81 9.72 -21.70 -16.79
C TYR A 81 9.50 -21.92 -15.29
N GLU A 82 10.60 -22.06 -14.54
CA GLU A 82 10.51 -22.22 -13.10
C GLU A 82 10.21 -20.88 -12.41
N ASN A 83 9.28 -20.91 -11.46
CA ASN A 83 8.90 -19.75 -10.64
C ASN A 83 8.56 -18.47 -11.43
N CYS A 84 8.01 -18.62 -12.64
CA CYS A 84 7.64 -17.49 -13.49
C CYS A 84 6.13 -17.35 -13.60
N HIS A 85 5.65 -16.11 -13.59
CA HIS A 85 4.23 -15.78 -13.63
C HIS A 85 3.97 -14.65 -14.62
N ILE A 86 2.77 -14.60 -15.17
CA ILE A 86 2.29 -13.48 -15.99
C ILE A 86 1.15 -12.75 -15.26
N CYS A 87 1.24 -11.42 -15.24
CA CYS A 87 0.18 -10.51 -14.82
C CYS A 87 -0.35 -9.78 -16.06
N ARG A 88 -1.66 -9.59 -16.18
CA ARG A 88 -2.28 -8.78 -17.23
C ARG A 88 -3.04 -7.63 -16.57
N THR A 89 -2.58 -6.40 -16.80
CA THR A 89 -3.19 -5.21 -16.19
C THR A 89 -4.39 -4.71 -17.01
N ASP A 90 -5.19 -3.83 -16.41
CA ASP A 90 -6.19 -3.06 -17.15
C ASP A 90 -5.47 -2.19 -18.20
N PRO A 91 -5.94 -2.12 -19.46
CA PRO A 91 -5.30 -1.32 -20.51
C PRO A 91 -5.19 0.19 -20.17
N ARG A 92 -5.95 0.67 -19.18
CA ARG A 92 -5.86 2.05 -18.67
C ARG A 92 -4.70 2.26 -17.68
N ASP A 93 -4.10 1.18 -17.19
CA ASP A 93 -3.02 1.18 -16.19
C ASP A 93 -1.81 0.35 -16.68
N VAL A 94 -1.13 0.90 -17.70
CA VAL A 94 -0.03 0.24 -18.42
C VAL A 94 1.29 1.02 -18.39
N ALA A 95 1.24 2.29 -18.00
CA ALA A 95 2.39 3.18 -18.08
C ALA A 95 2.29 4.29 -17.03
N ARG A 96 3.44 4.91 -16.73
CA ARG A 96 3.47 6.14 -15.94
C ARG A 96 2.63 7.22 -16.63
N VAL A 97 1.80 7.91 -15.87
CA VAL A 97 0.97 9.02 -16.35
C VAL A 97 1.55 10.33 -15.83
N GLU A 98 2.51 10.89 -16.55
CA GLU A 98 3.24 12.11 -16.13
C GLU A 98 2.30 13.29 -15.84
N SER A 99 1.17 13.37 -16.54
CA SER A 99 0.11 14.37 -16.27
C SER A 99 -0.57 14.25 -14.89
N LYS A 100 -0.35 13.14 -14.18
CA LYS A 100 -0.86 12.86 -12.83
C LYS A 100 0.27 12.62 -11.82
N THR A 101 1.51 12.98 -12.15
CA THR A 101 2.68 12.87 -11.26
C THR A 101 3.13 14.26 -10.84
N PHE A 102 3.08 14.56 -9.54
CA PHE A 102 3.33 15.89 -9.01
C PHE A 102 4.39 15.88 -7.91
N ILE A 103 5.14 16.97 -7.81
CA ILE A 103 5.99 17.28 -6.65
C ILE A 103 5.29 18.40 -5.87
N VAL A 104 5.17 18.23 -4.56
CA VAL A 104 4.52 19.20 -3.67
C VAL A 104 5.58 19.91 -2.84
N THR A 105 5.69 21.21 -3.04
CA THR A 105 6.58 22.10 -2.28
C THR A 105 5.82 23.39 -1.94
N ASN A 106 6.18 24.06 -0.83
CA ASN A 106 5.54 25.34 -0.47
C ASN A 106 5.73 26.40 -1.56
N ASP A 107 6.96 26.52 -2.06
CA ASP A 107 7.28 27.34 -3.22
C ASP A 107 7.32 26.47 -4.48
N LYS A 108 6.61 26.90 -5.52
CA LYS A 108 6.57 26.24 -6.83
C LYS A 108 7.96 26.11 -7.44
N HIS A 109 8.78 27.16 -7.32
CA HIS A 109 10.06 27.23 -8.02
C HIS A 109 11.18 26.40 -7.40
N SER A 110 10.93 25.88 -6.20
CA SER A 110 11.75 24.85 -5.56
C SER A 110 11.66 23.48 -6.23
N SER A 111 10.61 23.22 -7.03
CA SER A 111 10.41 21.93 -7.73
C SER A 111 10.40 22.06 -9.26
N VAL A 112 9.99 23.20 -9.81
CA VAL A 112 9.94 23.44 -11.26
C VAL A 112 10.52 24.80 -11.63
N PRO A 113 11.30 24.92 -12.71
CA PRO A 113 11.93 26.18 -13.07
C PRO A 113 10.91 27.24 -13.52
N HIS A 114 11.34 28.50 -13.50
CA HIS A 114 10.59 29.58 -14.15
C HIS A 114 10.42 29.26 -15.64
N SER A 115 9.18 29.38 -16.11
CA SER A 115 8.79 29.21 -17.50
C SER A 115 8.21 30.53 -18.01
N ARG A 116 8.31 30.76 -19.32
CA ARG A 116 7.66 31.92 -19.95
C ARG A 116 6.14 31.82 -19.77
N GLU A 117 5.48 32.95 -19.69
CA GLU A 117 4.02 33.01 -19.54
C GLU A 117 3.33 32.25 -20.69
N GLY A 118 2.36 31.40 -20.35
CA GLY A 118 1.67 30.51 -21.30
C GLY A 118 2.44 29.25 -21.73
N ALA A 119 3.73 29.11 -21.39
CA ALA A 119 4.50 27.92 -21.71
C ALA A 119 4.24 26.81 -20.66
N LYS A 120 3.87 25.62 -21.13
CA LYS A 120 3.76 24.44 -20.27
C LYS A 120 5.15 24.00 -19.81
N CYS A 121 5.33 23.81 -18.50
CA CYS A 121 6.57 23.22 -17.97
C CYS A 121 6.67 21.75 -18.40
N VAL A 122 7.80 21.38 -18.99
CA VAL A 122 8.09 19.99 -19.44
C VAL A 122 9.04 19.25 -18.49
N LEU A 123 9.55 19.94 -17.47
CA LEU A 123 10.54 19.39 -16.53
C LEU A 123 9.90 18.82 -15.26
N GLY A 124 8.60 19.02 -15.06
CA GLY A 124 7.85 18.49 -13.93
C GLY A 124 6.51 19.19 -13.75
N LEU A 125 5.66 18.61 -12.91
CA LEU A 125 4.43 19.23 -12.44
C LEU A 125 4.54 19.53 -10.96
N TRP A 126 4.13 20.73 -10.59
CA TRP A 126 3.99 21.15 -9.21
C TRP A 126 2.52 21.25 -8.85
N MET A 127 2.19 20.87 -7.62
CA MET A 127 0.87 21.07 -7.01
C MET A 127 1.05 21.75 -5.66
N SER A 128 0.14 22.68 -5.33
CA SER A 128 0.20 23.38 -4.05
C SER A 128 -0.12 22.42 -2.88
N PRO A 129 0.41 22.67 -1.66
CA PRO A 129 0.05 21.90 -0.47
C PRO A 129 -1.47 21.89 -0.20
N GLN A 130 -2.16 22.99 -0.50
CA GLN A 130 -3.60 23.12 -0.32
C GLN A 130 -4.38 22.26 -1.31
N ASP A 131 -3.94 22.21 -2.57
CA ASP A 131 -4.63 21.42 -3.59
C ASP A 131 -4.40 19.93 -3.37
N ILE A 132 -3.17 19.49 -3.08
CA ILE A 132 -2.94 18.06 -2.79
C ILE A 132 -3.71 17.60 -1.55
N SER A 133 -3.84 18.45 -0.52
CA SER A 133 -4.63 18.13 0.67
C SER A 133 -6.07 17.79 0.29
N LYS A 134 -6.71 18.60 -0.56
CA LYS A 134 -8.07 18.33 -1.06
C LYS A 134 -8.14 17.02 -1.85
N GLU A 135 -7.14 16.77 -2.71
CA GLU A 135 -7.10 15.55 -3.52
C GLU A 135 -6.92 14.29 -2.65
N LEU A 136 -6.14 14.36 -1.57
CA LEU A 136 -5.95 13.29 -0.59
C LEU A 136 -7.22 13.03 0.20
N ASP A 137 -7.83 14.09 0.74
CA ASP A 137 -9.09 14.03 1.51
C ASP A 137 -10.25 13.45 0.69
N THR A 138 -10.20 13.59 -0.64
CA THR A 138 -11.23 13.04 -1.53
C THR A 138 -11.01 11.56 -1.86
N ARG A 139 -9.77 11.04 -1.80
CA ARG A 139 -9.42 9.71 -2.34
C ARG A 139 -9.09 8.66 -1.30
N PHE A 140 -8.40 9.05 -0.23
CA PHE A 140 -7.85 8.12 0.75
C PHE A 140 -8.84 7.66 1.82
N PRO A 141 -9.79 8.50 2.30
CA PRO A 141 -10.76 8.04 3.28
C PRO A 141 -11.51 6.79 2.80
N GLY A 142 -11.37 5.69 3.54
CA GLY A 142 -12.09 4.45 3.21
C GLY A 142 -11.51 3.60 2.06
N CYS A 143 -10.40 4.00 1.44
CA CYS A 143 -9.94 3.39 0.18
C CYS A 143 -9.54 1.90 0.31
N MET A 144 -9.33 1.39 1.53
CA MET A 144 -8.97 -0.01 1.79
C MET A 144 -10.06 -0.80 2.52
N THR A 145 -11.31 -0.32 2.57
CA THR A 145 -12.41 -1.10 3.14
C THR A 145 -12.48 -2.50 2.50
N GLY A 146 -12.48 -3.54 3.33
CA GLY A 146 -12.50 -4.94 2.90
C GLY A 146 -11.15 -5.50 2.42
N ARG A 147 -10.08 -4.71 2.37
CA ARG A 147 -8.74 -5.10 1.91
C ARG A 147 -7.73 -5.14 3.07
N THR A 148 -6.65 -5.89 2.87
CA THR A 148 -5.53 -5.93 3.81
C THR A 148 -4.55 -4.81 3.50
N LEU A 149 -4.20 -4.00 4.49
CA LEU A 149 -3.09 -3.04 4.41
C LEU A 149 -1.78 -3.79 4.62
N MET A 150 -0.98 -3.90 3.55
CA MET A 150 0.37 -4.46 3.63
C MET A 150 1.37 -3.38 4.01
N VAL A 151 2.16 -3.62 5.05
CA VAL A 151 3.28 -2.78 5.47
C VAL A 151 4.56 -3.42 4.90
N ILE A 152 5.30 -2.67 4.10
CA ILE A 152 6.50 -3.13 3.38
C ILE A 152 7.68 -2.25 3.81
N PRO A 153 8.54 -2.69 4.74
CA PRO A 153 9.80 -2.03 5.04
C PRO A 153 10.79 -2.25 3.88
N PHE A 154 11.29 -1.17 3.26
CA PHE A 154 12.22 -1.21 2.12
C PHE A 154 13.33 -0.16 2.24
#